data_AF-A0A4Y2CDH8-F1
#
_entry.id   AF-A0A4Y2CDH8-F1
#
_cell.length_a   1.000
_cell.length_b   1.000
_cell.length_c   1.000
_cell.angle_alpha   90.00
_cell.angle_beta   90.00
_cell.angle_gamma   90.00
#
_symmetry.space_group_name_H-M   'P 1'
#
loop_
_entity.id
_entity.type
_entity.pdbx_description
1 polymer ?
#
loop_
_entity_poly.entity_id
_entity_poly.type
_entity_poly.pdbx_seq_one_letter_code
_entity_poly.pdbx_strand_id
1 'polypeptide(L)'
;MRPTSLEADKLRQEVLIITDEITMLTNDGICCIDSLLRDLMNNDKPFGGKIIIIGGDIRQTLPVVPRGTRADVIESCIKSSPLWSKFTHNKYSLRWTN
;
A
#
# COMPACT_ATOMS: atom_id res chain seq x y z
N MET A 1 -14.67 -7.31 2.63
CA MET A 1 -14.43 -8.39 3.61
C MET A 1 -15.48 -8.27 4.71
N ARG A 2 -16.02 -9.38 5.23
CA ARG A 2 -16.98 -9.31 6.35
C ARG A 2 -16.19 -9.07 7.65
N PRO A 3 -16.56 -8.11 8.52
CA PRO A 3 -15.81 -7.83 9.75
C PRO A 3 -15.72 -9.01 10.71
N THR A 4 -16.61 -9.99 10.62
CA THR A 4 -16.67 -11.18 11.48
C THR A 4 -16.00 -12.41 10.85
N SER A 5 -15.24 -12.25 9.76
CA SER A 5 -14.59 -13.37 9.09
C SER A 5 -13.24 -13.72 9.75
N LEU A 6 -12.78 -14.95 9.54
CA LEU A 6 -11.50 -15.41 10.08
C LEU A 6 -10.32 -14.58 9.55
N GLU A 7 -10.41 -14.10 8.31
CA GLU A 7 -9.41 -13.22 7.70
C GLU A 7 -9.36 -11.86 8.39
N ALA A 8 -10.52 -11.32 8.74
CA ALA A 8 -10.64 -10.08 9.52
C ALA A 8 -10.02 -10.24 10.91
N ASP A 9 -10.22 -11.37 11.58
CA ASP A 9 -9.61 -11.62 12.89
C ASP A 9 -8.09 -11.78 12.82
N LYS A 10 -7.57 -12.47 11.80
CA LYS A 10 -6.13 -12.51 11.53
C LYS A 10 -5.58 -11.10 11.39
N LEU A 11 -6.19 -10.30 10.51
CA LEU A 11 -5.75 -8.93 10.28
C LEU A 11 -5.81 -8.09 11.57
N ARG A 12 -6.79 -8.30 12.46
CA ARG A 12 -6.81 -7.61 13.77
C ARG A 12 -5.60 -7.94 14.62
N GLN A 13 -5.22 -9.22 14.66
CA GLN A 13 -4.08 -9.69 15.45
C GLN A 13 -2.74 -9.28 14.85
N GLU A 14 -2.67 -9.09 13.53
CA GLU A 14 -1.44 -8.66 12.88
C GLU A 14 -1.04 -7.23 13.27
N VAL A 15 0.25 -7.06 13.57
CA VAL A 15 0.86 -5.76 13.90
C VAL A 15 1.59 -5.18 12.70
N LEU A 16 2.11 -6.05 11.83
CA LEU A 16 2.96 -5.69 10.70
C LEU A 16 2.44 -6.38 9.42
N ILE A 17 2.22 -5.60 8.38
CA ILE A 17 1.87 -6.09 7.04
C ILE A 17 2.99 -5.70 6.09
N ILE A 18 3.56 -6.69 5.42
CA ILE A 18 4.63 -6.50 4.43
C ILE A 18 4.09 -6.87 3.06
N THR A 19 4.37 -6.03 2.07
CA THR A 19 4.09 -6.29 0.67
C THR A 19 5.34 -5.96 -0.14
N ASP A 20 5.80 -6.92 -0.94
CA ASP A 20 7.07 -6.86 -1.68
C ASP A 20 6.94 -6.19 -3.05
N GLU A 21 5.71 -6.00 -3.53
CA GLU A 21 5.42 -5.50 -4.87
C GLU A 21 4.64 -4.18 -4.84
N ILE A 22 5.35 -3.08 -4.60
CA ILE A 22 4.80 -1.71 -4.62
C ILE A 22 4.08 -1.38 -5.94
N THR A 23 4.47 -2.00 -7.06
CA THR A 23 3.87 -1.70 -8.37
C THR A 23 2.45 -2.25 -8.52
N MET A 24 2.08 -3.25 -7.71
CA MET A 24 0.72 -3.78 -7.64
C MET A 24 -0.22 -2.91 -6.79
N LEU A 25 0.33 -1.93 -6.06
CA LEU A 25 -0.46 -1.01 -5.24
C LEU A 25 -0.73 0.28 -6.01
N THR A 26 -1.92 0.36 -6.59
CA THR A 26 -2.45 1.63 -7.12
C THR A 26 -2.82 2.57 -5.98
N ASN A 27 -2.98 3.85 -6.29
CA ASN A 27 -3.54 4.86 -5.37
C ASN A 27 -4.86 4.37 -4.74
N ASP A 28 -5.79 3.89 -5.56
CA ASP A 28 -7.08 3.37 -5.07
C ASP A 28 -6.91 2.12 -4.21
N GLY A 29 -6.00 1.22 -4.61
CA GLY A 29 -5.70 0.01 -3.86
C GLY A 29 -5.22 0.32 -2.44
N ILE A 30 -4.27 1.25 -2.30
CA ILE A 30 -3.75 1.61 -0.98
C ILE A 30 -4.79 2.36 -0.13
N CYS A 31 -5.61 3.23 -0.74
CA CYS A 31 -6.70 3.94 -0.03
C CYS A 31 -7.78 2.97 0.46
N CYS A 32 -8.08 1.94 -0.34
CA CYS A 32 -9.01 0.88 0.03
C CYS A 32 -8.48 0.06 1.21
N ILE A 33 -7.19 -0.31 1.19
CA ILE A 33 -6.53 -1.02 2.30
C ILE A 33 -6.55 -0.18 3.58
N ASP A 34 -6.20 1.10 3.50
CA ASP A 34 -6.24 2.02 4.63
C ASP A 34 -7.65 2.12 5.23
N SER A 35 -8.66 2.38 4.38
CA SER A 35 -10.06 2.47 4.82
C SER A 35 -10.53 1.17 5.48
N LEU A 36 -10.23 0.03 4.85
CA LEU A 36 -10.57 -1.29 5.39
C LEU A 36 -9.95 -1.53 6.77
N LEU A 37 -8.68 -1.18 6.96
CA LEU A 37 -7.99 -1.40 8.22
C LEU A 37 -8.46 -0.42 9.31
N ARG A 38 -8.79 0.83 8.96
CA ARG A 38 -9.39 1.78 9.90
C ARG A 38 -10.74 1.30 10.39
N ASP A 39 -11.59 0.84 9.48
CA ASP A 39 -12.91 0.28 9.81
C ASP A 39 -12.79 -0.99 10.65
N LEU A 40 -11.87 -1.88 10.27
CA LEU A 40 -11.67 -3.17 10.94
C LEU A 40 -11.15 -3.02 12.37
N MET A 41 -10.26 -2.04 12.59
CA MET A 41 -9.63 -1.74 13.88
C MET A 41 -10.43 -0.72 14.70
N ASN A 42 -11.46 -0.09 14.11
CA ASN A 42 -12.18 1.04 14.67
C ASN A 42 -11.22 2.15 15.16
N ASN A 43 -10.28 2.54 14.29
CA ASN A 43 -9.19 3.47 14.60
C ASN A 43 -8.84 4.33 13.39
N ASP A 44 -8.95 5.66 13.54
CA ASP A 44 -8.73 6.63 12.44
C ASP A 44 -7.26 6.87 12.08
N LYS A 45 -6.30 6.28 12.82
CA LYS A 45 -4.88 6.32 12.44
C LYS A 45 -4.68 5.65 11.08
N PRO A 46 -3.71 6.09 10.27
CA PRO A 46 -3.35 5.41 9.03
C PRO A 46 -3.23 3.89 9.23
N PHE A 47 -3.87 3.13 8.35
CA PHE A 47 -3.94 1.68 8.34
C PHE A 47 -4.46 1.07 9.67
N GLY A 48 -5.36 1.76 10.36
CA GLY A 48 -5.89 1.31 11.65
C GLY A 48 -4.83 1.26 12.76
N GLY A 49 -3.70 1.96 12.58
CA GLY A 49 -2.55 1.93 13.48
C GLY A 49 -1.59 0.76 13.27
N LYS A 50 -1.75 0.00 12.18
CA LYS A 50 -0.83 -1.09 11.81
C LYS A 50 0.43 -0.54 11.13
N ILE A 51 1.51 -1.29 11.24
CA ILE A 51 2.75 -0.99 10.53
C ILE A 51 2.64 -1.59 9.13
N ILE A 52 2.79 -0.77 8.09
CA ILE A 52 2.83 -1.21 6.70
C ILE A 52 4.24 -1.02 6.16
N ILE A 53 4.86 -2.09 5.68
CA ILE A 53 6.13 -2.04 4.95
C ILE A 53 5.85 -2.41 3.50
N ILE A 54 6.12 -1.46 2.61
CA ILE A 54 5.98 -1.63 1.17
C ILE A 54 7.37 -1.65 0.57
N GLY A 55 7.77 -2.81 0.05
CA GLY A 55 8.97 -3.01 -0.73
C GLY A 55 8.64 -3.03 -2.23
N GLY A 56 9.67 -2.91 -3.07
CA GLY A 56 9.56 -3.06 -4.51
C GLY A 56 10.39 -2.03 -5.27
N ASP A 57 10.75 -2.33 -6.53
CA ASP A 57 11.41 -1.35 -7.38
C ASP A 57 10.34 -0.46 -8.05
N ILE A 58 10.26 0.77 -7.57
CA ILE A 58 9.34 1.81 -8.11
C ILE A 58 9.62 2.10 -9.59
N ARG A 59 10.73 1.61 -10.15
CA ARG A 59 11.13 1.78 -11.55
C ARG A 59 10.79 0.58 -12.43
N GLN A 60 10.25 -0.51 -11.89
CA GLN A 60 9.97 -1.72 -12.69
C GLN A 60 8.77 -1.54 -13.63
N THR A 61 7.62 -1.04 -13.15
CA THR A 61 6.45 -0.84 -14.01
C THR A 61 5.46 0.17 -13.42
N LEU A 62 4.95 1.08 -14.26
CA LEU A 62 3.80 1.92 -13.92
C LEU A 62 2.52 1.07 -13.88
N PRO A 63 1.50 1.47 -13.12
CA PRO A 63 0.21 0.79 -13.15
C PRO A 63 -0.38 0.80 -14.57
N VAL A 64 -0.95 -0.32 -14.99
CA VAL A 64 -1.64 -0.43 -16.28
C VAL A 64 -3.07 0.08 -16.13
N VAL A 65 -3.39 1.18 -16.82
CA VAL A 65 -4.77 1.71 -16.91
C VAL A 65 -5.31 1.42 -18.32
N PRO A 66 -6.19 0.42 -18.50
CA PRO A 66 -6.71 0.07 -19.81
C PRO A 66 -7.50 1.23 -20.43
N ARG A 67 -7.12 1.66 -21.63
CA ARG A 67 -7.68 2.83 -22.33
C ARG A 67 -7.49 4.16 -21.58
N GLY A 68 -6.60 4.20 -20.59
CA GLY A 68 -6.27 5.40 -19.83
C GLY A 68 -5.33 6.34 -20.59
N THR A 69 -5.45 7.61 -20.28
CA THR A 69 -4.50 8.66 -20.67
C THR A 69 -3.24 8.60 -19.81
N ARG A 70 -2.21 9.36 -20.20
CA ARG A 70 -1.00 9.52 -19.36
C ARG A 70 -1.32 10.12 -17.99
N ALA A 71 -2.34 10.98 -17.90
CA ALA A 71 -2.76 11.57 -16.63
C ALA A 71 -3.33 10.49 -15.71
N ASP A 72 -4.18 9.60 -16.24
CA ASP A 72 -4.78 8.50 -15.47
C ASP A 72 -3.72 7.53 -14.94
N VAL A 73 -2.67 7.26 -15.74
CA VAL A 73 -1.53 6.44 -15.28
C VAL A 73 -0.80 7.11 -14.13
N ILE A 74 -0.58 8.43 -14.18
CA ILE A 74 0.07 9.17 -13.10
C ILE A 74 -0.82 9.19 -11.85
N GLU A 75 -2.13 9.40 -12.01
CA GLU A 75 -3.09 9.43 -10.92
C GLU A 75 -3.26 8.07 -10.25
N SER A 76 -3.12 6.97 -10.99
CA SER A 76 -3.16 5.62 -10.43
C SER A 76 -1.88 5.22 -9.67
N CYS A 77 -0.78 5.94 -9.84
CA CYS A 77 0.49 5.63 -9.14
C CYS A 77 0.34 5.84 -7.63
N ILE A 78 0.92 4.96 -6.81
CA ILE A 78 0.95 5.12 -5.34
C ILE A 78 1.46 6.51 -4.88
N LYS A 79 2.35 7.14 -5.66
CA LYS A 79 2.92 8.47 -5.37
C LYS A 79 1.91 9.61 -5.41
N SER A 80 0.81 9.47 -6.15
CA SER A 80 -0.27 10.45 -6.19
C SER A 80 -1.16 10.36 -4.94
N SER A 81 -1.06 9.27 -4.18
CA SER A 81 -1.93 9.02 -3.03
C SER A 81 -1.70 10.02 -1.91
N PRO A 82 -2.76 10.51 -1.24
CA PRO A 82 -2.62 11.31 -0.02
C PRO A 82 -1.81 10.58 1.07
N LEU A 83 -1.88 9.25 1.07
CA LEU A 83 -1.16 8.38 2.02
C LEU A 83 0.35 8.36 1.76
N TRP A 84 0.80 8.69 0.54
CA TRP A 84 2.23 8.71 0.19
C TRP A 84 3.04 9.60 1.14
N SER A 85 2.48 10.75 1.51
CA SER A 85 3.08 11.69 2.48
C SER A 85 3.26 11.12 3.89
N LYS A 86 2.57 10.02 4.23
CA LYS A 86 2.62 9.35 5.54
C LYS A 86 3.70 8.26 5.60
N PHE A 87 4.27 7.88 4.46
CA PHE A 87 5.35 6.89 4.42
C PHE A 87 6.72 7.52 4.69
N THR A 88 7.54 6.78 5.43
CA THR A 88 8.98 7.03 5.51
C THR A 88 9.64 6.37 4.30
N HIS A 89 10.36 7.16 3.50
CA HIS A 89 10.98 6.69 2.26
C HIS A 89 12.43 6.28 2.51
N ASN A 90 12.70 4.98 2.40
CA ASN A 90 14.06 4.45 2.52
C ASN A 90 14.53 3.91 1.17
N LYS A 91 15.74 4.30 0.76
CA LYS A 91 16.37 3.82 -0.47
C LYS A 91 17.57 2.94 -0.10
N TYR A 92 17.47 1.66 -0.43
CA TYR A 92 18.56 0.72 -0.23
C TYR A 92 19.25 0.47 -1.57
N SER A 93 20.57 0.60 -1.61
CA SER A 93 21.39 0.11 -2.73
C SER A 93 22.02 -1.21 -2.32
N LEU A 94 21.64 -2.30 -2.98
CA LEU A 94 22.38 -3.56 -2.86
C LEU A 94 23.75 -3.34 -3.52
N ARG A 95 24.77 -3.12 -2.70
CA ARG A 95 26.16 -3.19 -3.15
C ARG A 95 26.60 -4.64 -3.01
N TRP A 96 26.77 -5.31 -4.13
CA TRP A 96 27.47 -6.58 -4.15
C TRP A 96 28.96 -6.27 -3.97
N THR A 97 29.50 -6.56 -2.80
CA THR A 97 30.96 -6.61 -2.61
C THR A 97 31.45 -7.96 -3.14
N ASN A 98 32.36 -7.92 -4.11
CA ASN A 98 33.15 -9.08 -4.55
C ASN A 98 34.09 -9.57 -3.45
#